data_AF-A0A1B6YJK1-F1
#
_entry.id   AF-A0A1B6YJK1-F1
#
_cell.length_a   1.000
_cell.length_b   1.000
_cell.length_c   1.000
_cell.angle_alpha   90.00
_cell.angle_beta   90.00
_cell.angle_gamma   90.00
#
_symmetry.space_group_name_H-M   'P 1'
#
loop_
_entity.id
_entity.type
_entity.pdbx_description
1 polymer ?
#
loop_
_entity_poly.entity_id
_entity_poly.type
_entity_poly.pdbx_seq_one_letter_code
_entity_poly.pdbx_strand_id
1 'polypeptide(L)'
;MPLSADNLRRFLGTIHPYDSFPAEDLTRIAAQFRTLPIRTDDVIYRHGEPCEGLYVILEGEVEITSDTGEVVSHLQARNSFGERGLMRGGLTGTNARALGDGVLLILPTDDFRALIASNDGARRFFARSRAREAADAARPVALTETRVDRLMASDPITCTVDTSIVDAARLMRSHRISALGITEGERLAGIVTLHDINNRVVAEGLDPSRPVRQIMTANPETLPPSAIGSDVLHMMMERRFGHVPVVDNGKLVGIVTQTNLTRFQATNSASLVRDVARAEAPSDLAAVTAHIPRLLLQLVGAGNRHETVTRLITDIADAATRRLLALAEAQLGPPPVPYLWLACGSQGRQEQTGVSDQDNCLMLDDAVTDADMPYFAELAKFVSDGLDTAGYFYCPGDMMATNPRWCQPVHVWRGYFRRWIETPNPEAQMLASVMFDLRPIGGTRSLFEDLQRETLESAARNSIFVAHMVSNSLKHIPPLGLLRGFATLRSGEHKNRIDMKLNGVVPIVDLGRIYALRGQLEVVNTRARLEAAHSGGLVSQSGGRDLLDAYDLIAQTRLEHQAALIRAGGRPDNFMSPNVLSEFERSHLRDAFVVVRTMQSAVTQGRGVIG
;
A
#
# COMPACT_ATOMS: atom_id res chain seq x y z
N MET A 1 36.70 -29.91 18.29
CA MET A 1 36.54 -30.13 19.75
C MET A 1 35.05 -30.05 20.07
N PRO A 2 34.49 -30.90 20.94
CA PRO A 2 33.12 -30.68 21.40
C PRO A 2 33.03 -29.30 22.06
N LEU A 3 32.08 -28.47 21.62
CA LEU A 3 31.81 -27.20 22.27
C LEU A 3 31.40 -27.46 23.72
N SER A 4 31.93 -26.68 24.67
CA SER A 4 31.42 -26.73 26.04
C SER A 4 29.94 -26.32 26.07
N ALA A 5 29.16 -26.88 27.00
CA ALA A 5 27.75 -26.54 27.16
C ALA A 5 27.53 -25.02 27.33
N ASP A 6 28.47 -24.32 27.97
CA ASP A 6 28.44 -22.86 28.09
C ASP A 6 28.65 -22.11 26.77
N ASN A 7 29.53 -22.61 25.90
CA ASN A 7 29.75 -22.00 24.59
C ASN A 7 28.55 -22.25 23.67
N LEU A 8 27.94 -23.43 23.75
CA LEU A 8 26.73 -23.77 22.99
C LEU A 8 25.53 -22.94 23.45
N ARG A 9 25.36 -22.77 24.76
CA ARG A 9 24.35 -21.87 25.35
C ARG A 9 24.53 -20.43 24.88
N ARG A 10 25.78 -19.91 24.90
CA ARG A 10 26.08 -18.56 24.42
C ARG A 10 25.78 -18.42 22.94
N PHE A 11 26.17 -19.40 22.12
CA PHE A 11 25.90 -19.41 20.68
C PHE A 11 24.40 -19.40 20.38
N LEU A 12 23.64 -20.35 20.97
CA LEU A 12 22.18 -20.40 20.80
C LEU A 12 21.53 -19.10 21.26
N GLY A 13 21.96 -18.52 22.38
CA GLY A 13 21.46 -17.22 22.86
C GLY A 13 21.72 -16.03 21.93
N THR A 14 22.47 -16.18 20.84
CA THR A 14 22.62 -15.16 19.78
C THR A 14 21.69 -15.38 18.59
N ILE A 15 20.86 -16.43 18.62
CA ILE A 15 20.02 -16.87 17.50
C ILE A 15 18.57 -16.83 17.94
N HIS A 16 17.72 -16.19 17.14
CA HIS A 16 16.28 -16.21 17.36
C HIS A 16 15.69 -17.55 16.89
N PRO A 17 14.79 -18.23 17.65
CA PRO A 17 14.06 -17.76 18.83
C PRO A 17 14.76 -18.01 20.18
N TYR A 18 15.91 -18.68 20.20
CA TYR A 18 16.57 -19.12 21.42
C TYR A 18 17.04 -17.96 22.32
N ASP A 19 17.37 -16.81 21.72
CA ASP A 19 17.68 -15.55 22.40
C ASP A 19 16.56 -15.04 23.33
N SER A 20 15.32 -15.46 23.05
CA SER A 20 14.13 -15.08 23.80
C SER A 20 13.71 -16.09 24.87
N PHE A 21 14.41 -17.23 24.98
CA PHE A 21 14.08 -18.26 25.96
C PHE A 21 14.54 -17.87 27.37
N PRO A 22 13.79 -18.24 28.41
CA PRO A 22 14.27 -18.13 29.79
C PRO A 22 15.65 -18.80 29.94
N ALA A 23 16.53 -18.22 30.75
CA ALA A 23 17.92 -18.70 30.87
C ALA A 23 18.02 -20.18 31.29
N GLU A 24 17.08 -20.66 32.09
CA GLU A 24 16.98 -22.06 32.51
C GLU A 24 16.60 -22.98 31.34
N ASP A 25 15.62 -22.58 30.52
CA ASP A 25 15.21 -23.31 29.31
C ASP A 25 16.34 -23.36 28.27
N LEU A 26 17.04 -22.24 28.08
CA LEU A 26 18.18 -22.17 27.16
C LEU A 26 19.34 -23.06 27.63
N THR A 27 19.56 -23.15 28.94
CA THR A 27 20.58 -24.04 29.52
C THR A 27 20.20 -25.50 29.33
N ARG A 28 18.93 -25.84 29.58
CA ARG A 28 18.40 -27.20 29.41
C ARG A 28 18.47 -27.67 27.96
N ILE A 29 18.00 -26.84 27.01
CA ILE A 29 18.01 -27.21 25.59
C ILE A 29 19.43 -27.28 25.01
N ALA A 30 20.34 -26.40 25.44
CA ALA A 30 21.73 -26.44 25.00
C ALA A 30 22.39 -27.79 25.32
N ALA A 31 22.04 -28.42 26.45
CA ALA A 31 22.55 -29.73 26.83
C ALA A 31 22.00 -30.89 25.96
N GLN A 32 20.92 -30.68 25.21
CA GLN A 32 20.27 -31.70 24.38
C GLN A 32 20.78 -31.70 22.94
N PHE A 33 21.42 -30.61 22.50
CA PHE A 33 22.00 -30.52 21.18
C PHE A 33 23.24 -31.41 21.04
N ARG A 34 23.33 -32.13 19.92
CA ARG A 34 24.49 -32.93 19.54
C ARG A 34 25.21 -32.29 18.36
N THR A 35 26.53 -32.39 18.33
CA THR A 35 27.32 -31.91 17.19
C THR A 35 27.37 -32.97 16.10
N LEU A 36 27.09 -32.56 14.85
CA LEU A 36 27.16 -33.39 13.67
C LEU A 36 28.15 -32.76 12.67
N PRO A 37 29.37 -33.30 12.53
CA PRO A 37 30.30 -32.87 11.48
C PRO A 37 29.72 -33.18 10.09
N ILE A 38 29.89 -32.25 9.15
CA ILE A 38 29.47 -32.42 7.75
C ILE A 38 30.66 -32.14 6.82
N ARG A 39 30.70 -32.82 5.70
CA ARG A 39 31.61 -32.60 4.58
C ARG A 39 30.85 -32.11 3.36
N THR A 40 31.57 -31.48 2.45
CA THR A 40 31.04 -31.09 1.14
C THR A 40 30.32 -32.28 0.47
N ASP A 41 29.11 -32.02 -0.04
CA ASP A 41 28.19 -32.97 -0.66
C ASP A 41 27.52 -34.00 0.26
N ASP A 42 27.76 -33.97 1.58
CA ASP A 42 27.03 -34.83 2.52
C ASP A 42 25.52 -34.55 2.44
N VAL A 43 24.73 -35.62 2.28
CA VAL A 43 23.27 -35.54 2.34
C VAL A 43 22.85 -35.63 3.80
N ILE A 44 22.25 -34.55 4.30
CA ILE A 44 21.83 -34.42 5.70
C ILE A 44 20.48 -35.13 5.91
N TYR A 45 19.55 -34.96 4.97
CA TYR A 45 18.32 -35.75 4.87
C TYR A 45 17.75 -35.66 3.45
N ARG A 46 16.92 -36.64 3.06
CA ARG A 46 16.18 -36.63 1.79
C ARG A 46 14.70 -36.40 2.03
N HIS A 47 13.99 -35.95 1.00
CA HIS A 47 12.53 -35.82 1.02
C HIS A 47 11.86 -37.16 1.36
N GLY A 48 10.90 -37.15 2.28
CA GLY A 48 10.10 -38.30 2.68
C GLY A 48 10.75 -39.19 3.74
N GLU A 49 11.94 -38.85 4.23
CA GLU A 49 12.61 -39.58 5.31
C GLU A 49 12.11 -39.13 6.70
N PRO A 50 12.18 -40.00 7.72
CA PRO A 50 11.96 -39.60 9.10
C PRO A 50 12.90 -38.45 9.49
N CYS A 51 12.33 -37.36 10.01
CA CYS A 51 13.11 -36.23 10.45
C CYS A 51 13.79 -36.57 11.79
N GLU A 52 15.12 -36.57 11.83
CA GLU A 52 15.89 -36.95 13.01
C GLU A 52 15.93 -35.86 14.09
N GLY A 53 15.76 -34.61 13.70
CA GLY A 53 15.82 -33.48 14.62
C GLY A 53 15.84 -32.12 13.94
N LEU A 54 15.88 -31.07 14.77
CA LEU A 54 16.03 -29.69 14.33
C LEU A 54 17.52 -29.40 14.22
N TYR A 55 17.96 -28.98 13.05
CA TYR A 55 19.35 -28.67 12.78
C TYR A 55 19.60 -27.17 12.96
N VAL A 56 20.76 -26.81 13.50
CA VAL A 56 21.29 -25.44 13.56
C VAL A 56 22.69 -25.45 12.99
N ILE A 57 22.98 -24.59 12.03
CA ILE A 57 24.30 -24.53 11.41
C ILE A 57 25.24 -23.78 12.35
N LEU A 58 26.25 -24.46 12.90
CA LEU A 58 27.30 -23.81 13.67
C LEU A 58 28.34 -23.19 12.73
N GLU A 59 28.74 -23.97 11.72
CA GLU A 59 29.73 -23.60 10.70
C GLU A 59 29.43 -24.37 9.41
N GLY A 60 29.69 -23.77 8.24
CA GLY A 60 29.40 -24.34 6.93
C GLY A 60 28.12 -23.82 6.29
N GLU A 61 27.75 -24.41 5.15
CA GLU A 61 26.59 -24.03 4.34
C GLU A 61 25.79 -25.26 3.92
N VAL A 62 24.47 -25.10 3.84
CA VAL A 62 23.53 -26.17 3.49
C VAL A 62 22.57 -25.67 2.41
N GLU A 63 22.43 -26.44 1.34
CA GLU A 63 21.43 -26.24 0.31
C GLU A 63 20.20 -27.09 0.60
N ILE A 64 19.02 -26.46 0.53
CA ILE A 64 17.72 -27.11 0.62
C ILE A 64 17.12 -27.16 -0.77
N THR A 65 16.74 -28.34 -1.24
CA THR A 65 16.08 -28.53 -2.54
C THR A 65 14.72 -29.20 -2.40
N SER A 66 13.84 -29.00 -3.38
CA SER A 66 12.56 -29.71 -3.49
C SER A 66 12.78 -31.19 -3.81
N ASP A 67 11.70 -31.97 -3.81
CA ASP A 67 11.69 -33.35 -4.34
C ASP A 67 12.08 -33.41 -5.83
N THR A 68 11.79 -32.36 -6.61
CA THR A 68 12.17 -32.21 -8.01
C THR A 68 13.60 -31.71 -8.24
N GLY A 69 14.33 -31.36 -7.17
CA GLY A 69 15.72 -30.90 -7.24
C GLY A 69 15.90 -29.39 -7.46
N GLU A 70 14.83 -28.60 -7.42
CA GLU A 70 14.89 -27.14 -7.46
C GLU A 70 15.43 -26.59 -6.14
N VAL A 71 16.28 -25.57 -6.20
CA VAL A 71 16.83 -24.93 -5.00
C VAL A 71 15.75 -24.12 -4.29
N VAL A 72 15.43 -24.52 -3.06
CA VAL A 72 14.47 -23.84 -2.18
C VAL A 72 15.16 -22.79 -1.32
N SER A 73 16.37 -23.07 -0.82
CA SER A 73 17.13 -22.13 0.02
C SER A 73 18.60 -22.50 0.12
N HIS A 74 19.46 -21.50 0.25
CA HIS A 74 20.82 -21.66 0.78
C HIS A 74 20.83 -21.18 2.23
N LEU A 75 21.40 -21.98 3.12
CA LEU A 75 21.46 -21.73 4.55
C LEU A 75 22.92 -21.65 4.98
N GLN A 76 23.21 -20.75 5.92
CA GLN A 76 24.54 -20.47 6.43
C GLN A 76 24.57 -20.59 7.95
N ALA A 77 25.74 -20.42 8.55
CA ALA A 77 25.91 -20.39 10.00
C ALA A 77 24.82 -19.54 10.69
N ARG A 78 24.30 -20.05 11.81
CA ARG A 78 23.19 -19.53 12.62
C ARG A 78 21.78 -19.76 12.08
N ASN A 79 21.61 -20.33 10.87
CA ASN A 79 20.28 -20.74 10.43
C ASN A 79 19.85 -22.06 11.08
N SER A 80 18.54 -22.22 11.30
CA SER A 80 17.91 -23.46 11.74
C SER A 80 17.07 -24.05 10.61
N PHE A 81 17.00 -25.38 10.51
CA PHE A 81 16.22 -26.07 9.48
C PHE A 81 15.80 -27.48 9.93
N GLY A 82 14.82 -28.08 9.23
CA GLY A 82 14.25 -29.39 9.55
C GLY A 82 12.98 -29.32 10.41
N GLU A 83 12.66 -28.16 10.97
CA GLU A 83 11.44 -27.90 11.75
C GLU A 83 10.16 -28.26 10.98
N ARG A 84 10.17 -28.11 9.64
CA ARG A 84 9.02 -28.42 8.77
C ARG A 84 8.59 -29.88 8.89
N GLY A 85 9.55 -30.80 8.84
CA GLY A 85 9.26 -32.22 8.94
C GLY A 85 8.83 -32.63 10.34
N LEU A 86 9.46 -32.04 11.36
CA LEU A 86 9.09 -32.25 12.77
C LEU A 86 7.68 -31.79 13.10
N MET A 87 7.21 -30.72 12.44
CA MET A 87 5.88 -30.14 12.62
C MET A 87 4.81 -30.78 11.71
N ARG A 88 5.20 -31.55 10.68
CA ARG A 88 4.29 -32.25 9.73
C ARG A 88 4.51 -33.76 9.75
N GLY A 89 3.97 -34.42 10.77
CA GLY A 89 3.92 -35.89 10.81
C GLY A 89 5.27 -36.60 10.99
N GLY A 90 6.38 -35.86 11.12
CA GLY A 90 7.71 -36.40 11.36
C GLY A 90 8.49 -36.78 10.11
N LEU A 91 8.03 -36.39 8.91
CA LEU A 91 8.72 -36.67 7.64
C LEU A 91 9.26 -35.39 7.01
N THR A 92 10.47 -35.43 6.47
CA THR A 92 11.12 -34.30 5.79
C THR A 92 10.40 -33.96 4.47
N GLY A 93 10.10 -32.67 4.27
CA GLY A 93 9.41 -32.18 3.06
C GLY A 93 10.33 -31.68 1.95
N THR A 94 11.64 -31.79 2.13
CA THR A 94 12.69 -31.29 1.22
C THR A 94 13.92 -32.20 1.32
N ASN A 95 14.91 -32.00 0.44
CA ASN A 95 16.25 -32.54 0.60
C ASN A 95 17.17 -31.49 1.23
N ALA A 96 18.19 -31.92 1.97
CA ALA A 96 19.24 -31.05 2.51
C ALA A 96 20.63 -31.63 2.22
N ARG A 97 21.52 -30.82 1.64
CA ARG A 97 22.89 -31.20 1.28
C ARG A 97 23.88 -30.15 1.74
N ALA A 98 25.02 -30.57 2.29
CA ALA A 98 26.12 -29.70 2.66
C ALA A 98 26.84 -29.16 1.42
N LEU A 99 27.07 -27.84 1.35
CA LEU A 99 27.83 -27.20 0.27
C LEU A 99 29.32 -27.01 0.59
N GLY A 100 29.70 -27.26 1.83
CA GLY A 100 31.06 -27.15 2.30
C GLY A 100 31.25 -27.90 3.62
N ASP A 101 32.51 -28.07 4.01
CA ASP A 101 32.86 -28.68 5.30
C ASP A 101 32.38 -27.79 6.45
N GLY A 102 31.86 -28.41 7.51
CA GLY A 102 31.26 -27.66 8.60
C GLY A 102 30.79 -28.50 9.77
N VAL A 103 30.00 -27.89 10.64
CA VAL A 103 29.42 -28.51 11.82
C VAL A 103 27.98 -28.05 12.00
N LEU A 104 27.08 -29.02 12.15
CA LEU A 104 25.70 -28.80 12.54
C LEU A 104 25.51 -29.13 14.02
N LEU A 105 24.48 -28.54 14.62
CA LEU A 105 23.92 -28.92 15.90
C LEU A 105 22.55 -29.53 15.65
N ILE A 106 22.32 -30.76 16.11
CA ILE A 106 21.02 -31.42 15.99
C ILE A 106 20.35 -31.50 17.37
N LEU A 107 19.13 -31.00 17.47
CA LEU A 107 18.22 -31.24 18.58
C LEU A 107 17.30 -32.40 18.19
N PRO A 108 17.42 -33.58 18.82
CA PRO A 108 16.63 -34.74 18.46
C PRO A 108 15.12 -34.49 18.49
N THR A 109 14.37 -35.20 17.66
CA THR A 109 12.91 -35.04 17.50
C THR A 109 12.13 -35.04 18.81
N ASP A 110 12.46 -35.93 19.75
CA ASP A 110 11.75 -36.02 21.03
C ASP A 110 12.08 -34.82 21.94
N ASP A 111 13.32 -34.34 21.92
CA ASP A 111 13.74 -33.15 22.64
C ASP A 111 13.10 -31.87 22.05
N PHE A 112 12.99 -31.80 20.72
CA PHE A 112 12.26 -30.72 20.04
C PHE A 112 10.77 -30.73 20.40
N ARG A 113 10.12 -31.91 20.41
CA ARG A 113 8.72 -32.03 20.83
C ARG A 113 8.53 -31.61 22.28
N ALA A 114 9.44 -32.00 23.17
CA ALA A 114 9.43 -31.57 24.56
C ALA A 114 9.58 -30.05 24.69
N LEU A 115 10.47 -29.42 23.91
CA LEU A 115 10.62 -27.96 23.85
C LEU A 115 9.32 -27.27 23.42
N ILE A 116 8.71 -27.71 22.32
CA ILE A 116 7.47 -27.11 21.80
C ILE A 116 6.32 -27.28 22.80
N ALA A 117 6.28 -28.39 23.54
CA ALA A 117 5.28 -28.62 24.58
C ALA A 117 5.49 -27.76 25.83
N SER A 118 6.76 -27.52 26.22
CA SER A 118 7.09 -26.82 27.47
C SER A 118 7.30 -25.31 27.31
N ASN A 119 7.52 -24.80 26.09
CA ASN A 119 7.86 -23.40 25.86
C ASN A 119 6.95 -22.74 24.80
N ASP A 120 6.10 -21.83 25.27
CA ASP A 120 5.13 -21.11 24.43
C ASP A 120 5.76 -20.22 23.35
N GLY A 121 6.94 -19.66 23.63
CA GLY A 121 7.70 -18.85 22.67
C GLY A 121 8.17 -19.70 21.49
N ALA A 122 8.78 -20.85 21.78
CA ALA A 122 9.18 -21.83 20.78
C ALA A 122 7.97 -22.32 19.97
N ARG A 123 6.88 -22.70 20.65
CA ARG A 123 5.64 -23.15 20.02
C ARG A 123 5.08 -22.15 19.03
N ARG A 124 4.99 -20.86 19.41
CA ARG A 124 4.48 -19.79 18.55
C ARG A 124 5.41 -19.52 17.37
N PHE A 125 6.73 -19.52 17.58
CA PHE A 125 7.71 -19.26 16.53
C PHE A 125 7.68 -20.35 15.44
N PHE A 126 7.82 -21.62 15.84
CA PHE A 126 7.86 -22.74 14.89
C PHE A 126 6.48 -23.04 14.28
N ALA A 127 5.37 -22.69 14.93
CA ALA A 127 4.03 -22.74 14.33
C ALA A 127 3.78 -21.63 13.30
N ARG A 128 4.40 -20.45 13.44
CA ARG A 128 4.27 -19.34 12.47
C ARG A 128 4.87 -19.67 11.10
N SER A 129 5.93 -20.47 11.06
CA SER A 129 6.53 -20.98 9.82
C SER A 129 5.51 -21.76 8.97
N ARG A 130 4.63 -22.54 9.62
CA ARG A 130 3.53 -23.30 8.97
C ARG A 130 2.46 -22.41 8.34
N ALA A 131 2.12 -21.27 8.96
CA ALA A 131 1.10 -20.35 8.46
C ALA A 131 1.59 -19.54 7.24
N ARG A 132 2.90 -19.25 7.19
CA ARG A 132 3.56 -18.51 6.11
C ARG A 132 3.60 -19.31 4.80
N GLU A 133 3.67 -20.64 4.87
CA GLU A 133 3.66 -21.52 3.69
C GLU A 133 2.28 -21.86 3.14
N ALA A 134 1.26 -21.98 4.00
CA ALA A 134 -0.13 -22.12 3.53
C ALA A 134 -0.57 -20.87 2.73
N ALA A 135 0.04 -19.72 3.01
CA ALA A 135 -0.11 -18.49 2.24
C ALA A 135 0.74 -18.47 0.95
N ASP A 136 1.89 -19.18 0.90
CA ASP A 136 2.72 -19.30 -0.31
C ASP A 136 2.17 -20.32 -1.33
N ALA A 137 1.51 -21.39 -0.87
CA ALA A 137 0.80 -22.36 -1.74
C ALA A 137 -0.45 -21.76 -2.43
N ALA A 138 -0.88 -20.57 -2.00
CA ALA A 138 -2.02 -19.83 -2.54
C ALA A 138 -1.60 -18.60 -3.38
N ARG A 139 -0.39 -18.59 -3.98
CA ARG A 139 0.08 -17.49 -4.85
C ARG A 139 -0.46 -17.61 -6.29
N PRO A 140 -1.22 -16.61 -6.78
CA PRO A 140 -1.24 -16.22 -8.18
C PRO A 140 0.17 -15.88 -8.66
N VAL A 141 0.53 -16.38 -9.84
CA VAL A 141 1.86 -16.26 -10.48
C VAL A 141 2.35 -14.81 -10.44
N ALA A 142 3.55 -14.60 -9.89
CA ALA A 142 4.16 -13.28 -9.81
C ALA A 142 4.55 -12.76 -11.21
N LEU A 143 4.49 -11.44 -11.45
CA LEU A 143 4.97 -10.82 -12.69
C LEU A 143 6.38 -11.31 -13.05
N THR A 144 7.25 -11.44 -12.04
CA THR A 144 8.63 -11.89 -12.17
C THR A 144 8.76 -13.30 -12.75
N GLU A 145 7.81 -14.18 -12.48
CA GLU A 145 7.80 -15.59 -12.89
C GLU A 145 6.96 -15.81 -14.16
N THR A 146 6.23 -14.78 -14.60
CA THR A 146 5.37 -14.88 -15.78
C THR A 146 6.19 -14.79 -17.05
N ARG A 147 5.98 -15.73 -17.98
CA ARG A 147 6.62 -15.75 -19.29
C ARG A 147 6.27 -14.50 -20.12
N VAL A 148 7.24 -14.02 -20.88
CA VAL A 148 7.15 -12.84 -21.74
C VAL A 148 6.06 -12.97 -22.80
N ASP A 149 5.84 -14.17 -23.34
CA ASP A 149 4.73 -14.45 -24.27
C ASP A 149 3.33 -14.09 -23.70
N ARG A 150 3.16 -14.13 -22.37
CA ARG A 150 1.94 -13.69 -21.68
C ARG A 150 1.92 -12.21 -21.29
N LEU A 151 3.06 -11.52 -21.39
CA LEU A 151 3.23 -10.11 -21.01
C LEU A 151 3.25 -9.17 -22.22
N MET A 152 3.66 -9.66 -23.39
CA MET A 152 3.87 -8.86 -24.58
C MET A 152 2.58 -8.50 -25.31
N ALA A 153 2.60 -7.37 -26.03
CA ALA A 153 1.67 -7.18 -27.14
C ALA A 153 2.16 -8.04 -28.31
N SER A 154 1.32 -8.99 -28.74
CA SER A 154 1.57 -9.81 -29.93
C SER A 154 1.31 -9.02 -31.21
N ASP A 155 1.91 -9.45 -32.33
CA ASP A 155 1.76 -8.85 -33.66
C ASP A 155 2.05 -7.33 -33.67
N PRO A 156 3.27 -6.92 -33.29
CA PRO A 156 3.61 -5.50 -33.20
C PRO A 156 3.56 -4.85 -34.58
N ILE A 157 3.07 -3.61 -34.63
CA ILE A 157 3.08 -2.82 -35.86
C ILE A 157 4.55 -2.52 -36.24
N THR A 158 4.88 -2.71 -37.52
CA THR A 158 6.22 -2.49 -38.05
C THR A 158 6.22 -1.58 -39.27
N CYS A 159 7.40 -1.05 -39.61
CA CYS A 159 7.66 -0.41 -40.90
C CYS A 159 9.05 -0.78 -41.43
N THR A 160 9.35 -0.38 -42.66
CA THR A 160 10.67 -0.62 -43.28
C THR A 160 11.66 0.49 -42.94
N VAL A 161 12.95 0.22 -43.12
CA VAL A 161 14.06 1.17 -42.88
C VAL A 161 13.96 2.46 -43.70
N ASP A 162 13.27 2.41 -44.85
CA ASP A 162 13.11 3.54 -45.77
C ASP A 162 11.78 4.30 -45.56
N THR A 163 10.93 3.85 -44.64
CA THR A 163 9.71 4.57 -44.27
C THR A 163 10.07 5.97 -43.76
N SER A 164 9.34 7.00 -44.17
CA SER A 164 9.61 8.37 -43.71
C SER A 164 9.31 8.51 -42.21
N ILE A 165 10.03 9.40 -41.53
CA ILE A 165 9.80 9.69 -40.09
C ILE A 165 8.36 10.16 -39.86
N VAL A 166 7.82 11.00 -40.75
CA VAL A 166 6.44 11.49 -40.65
C VAL A 166 5.41 10.36 -40.81
N ASP A 167 5.64 9.39 -41.70
CA ASP A 167 4.72 8.27 -41.88
C ASP A 167 4.82 7.28 -40.72
N ALA A 168 6.01 7.05 -40.17
CA ALA A 168 6.16 6.29 -38.93
C ALA A 168 5.44 6.95 -37.75
N ALA A 169 5.53 8.27 -37.61
CA ALA A 169 4.77 9.01 -36.59
C ALA A 169 3.25 8.92 -36.80
N ARG A 170 2.79 8.94 -38.06
CA ARG A 170 1.36 8.72 -38.40
C ARG A 170 0.91 7.30 -38.09
N LEU A 171 1.74 6.29 -38.35
CA LEU A 171 1.48 4.90 -37.96
C LEU A 171 1.36 4.77 -36.44
N MET A 172 2.29 5.36 -35.68
CA MET A 172 2.23 5.41 -34.22
C MET A 172 0.93 6.06 -33.71
N ARG A 173 0.55 7.21 -34.28
CA ARG A 173 -0.68 7.93 -33.90
C ARG A 173 -1.95 7.14 -34.22
N SER A 174 -2.04 6.58 -35.44
CA SER A 174 -3.23 5.86 -35.91
C SER A 174 -3.47 4.57 -35.11
N HIS A 175 -2.39 3.86 -34.75
CA HIS A 175 -2.45 2.63 -33.97
C HIS A 175 -2.37 2.86 -32.45
N ARG A 176 -2.21 4.12 -32.01
CA ARG A 176 -2.07 4.54 -30.60
C ARG A 176 -0.93 3.81 -29.87
N ILE A 177 0.21 3.64 -30.54
CA ILE A 177 1.42 2.98 -30.01
C ILE A 177 2.54 4.00 -29.81
N SER A 178 3.44 3.73 -28.86
CA SER A 178 4.55 4.62 -28.50
C SER A 178 5.92 4.17 -29.02
N ALA A 179 5.98 3.01 -29.68
CA ALA A 179 7.14 2.49 -30.35
C ALA A 179 6.74 1.67 -31.58
N LEU A 180 7.65 1.57 -32.54
CA LEU A 180 7.47 0.87 -33.81
C LEU A 180 8.71 0.02 -34.09
N GLY A 181 8.50 -1.26 -34.41
CA GLY A 181 9.57 -2.14 -34.87
C GLY A 181 9.94 -1.80 -36.31
N ILE A 182 11.23 -1.69 -36.59
CA ILE A 182 11.73 -1.47 -37.95
C ILE A 182 12.28 -2.80 -38.46
N THR A 183 11.73 -3.28 -39.57
CA THR A 183 12.02 -4.62 -40.09
C THR A 183 12.57 -4.57 -41.51
N GLU A 184 13.48 -5.51 -41.80
CA GLU A 184 13.91 -5.86 -43.15
C GLU A 184 13.36 -7.26 -43.46
N GLY A 185 12.28 -7.34 -44.23
CA GLY A 185 11.48 -8.56 -44.31
C GLY A 185 10.83 -8.88 -42.96
N GLU A 186 11.05 -10.08 -42.44
CA GLU A 186 10.55 -10.48 -41.10
C GLU A 186 11.54 -10.20 -39.96
N ARG A 187 12.78 -9.78 -40.29
CA ARG A 187 13.86 -9.62 -39.32
C ARG A 187 13.83 -8.23 -38.69
N LEU A 188 14.00 -8.16 -37.38
CA LEU A 188 14.14 -6.87 -36.67
C LEU A 188 15.48 -6.21 -37.02
N ALA A 189 15.41 -5.01 -37.59
CA ALA A 189 16.56 -4.17 -37.93
C ALA A 189 16.76 -3.02 -36.93
N GLY A 190 15.67 -2.51 -36.35
CA GLY A 190 15.73 -1.42 -35.38
C GLY A 190 14.42 -1.21 -34.62
N ILE A 191 14.43 -0.24 -33.71
CA ILE A 191 13.23 0.28 -33.04
C ILE A 191 13.27 1.80 -33.06
N VAL A 192 12.10 2.42 -33.20
CA VAL A 192 11.94 3.86 -33.04
C VAL A 192 10.79 4.13 -32.08
N THR A 193 10.98 5.08 -31.16
CA THR A 193 10.01 5.45 -30.12
C THR A 193 9.58 6.91 -30.28
N LEU A 194 8.50 7.31 -29.60
CA LEU A 194 8.10 8.73 -29.50
C LEU A 194 9.23 9.59 -28.91
N HIS A 195 10.04 9.03 -28.01
CA HIS A 195 11.20 9.71 -27.43
C HIS A 195 12.27 10.00 -28.49
N ASP A 196 12.54 9.04 -29.39
CA ASP A 196 13.49 9.22 -30.49
C ASP A 196 12.99 10.29 -31.47
N ILE A 197 11.69 10.31 -31.79
CA ILE A 197 11.11 11.35 -32.64
C ILE A 197 11.27 12.73 -31.98
N ASN A 198 10.92 12.85 -30.70
CA ASN A 198 11.05 14.13 -30.00
C ASN A 198 12.50 14.62 -29.95
N ASN A 199 13.44 13.75 -29.59
CA ASN A 199 14.81 14.16 -29.30
C ASN A 199 15.73 14.18 -30.51
N ARG A 200 15.50 13.33 -31.51
CA ARG A 200 16.37 13.24 -32.71
C ARG A 200 15.79 13.95 -33.92
N VAL A 201 14.51 14.32 -33.88
CA VAL A 201 13.83 15.01 -34.98
C VAL A 201 13.40 16.41 -34.57
N VAL A 202 12.53 16.52 -33.58
CA VAL A 202 11.93 17.82 -33.19
C VAL A 202 12.97 18.72 -32.54
N ALA A 203 13.71 18.20 -31.56
CA ALA A 203 14.73 18.97 -30.85
C ALA A 203 15.90 19.40 -31.75
N GLU A 204 16.28 18.55 -32.70
CA GLU A 204 17.40 18.78 -33.62
C GLU A 204 17.00 19.46 -34.94
N GLY A 205 15.69 19.68 -35.18
CA GLY A 205 15.18 20.28 -36.41
C GLY A 205 15.40 19.42 -37.67
N LEU A 206 15.45 18.10 -37.53
CA LEU A 206 15.62 17.17 -38.66
C LEU A 206 14.38 17.16 -39.55
N ASP A 207 14.56 17.17 -40.87
CA ASP A 207 13.46 17.04 -41.84
C ASP A 207 12.69 15.71 -41.65
N PRO A 208 11.39 15.74 -41.31
CA PRO A 208 10.56 14.55 -41.11
C PRO A 208 10.31 13.73 -42.39
N SER A 209 10.66 14.25 -43.58
CA SER A 209 10.60 13.50 -44.84
C SER A 209 11.69 12.43 -44.95
N ARG A 210 12.76 12.55 -44.15
CA ARG A 210 13.90 11.61 -44.14
C ARG A 210 13.48 10.22 -43.62
N PRO A 211 14.21 9.15 -43.98
CA PRO A 211 13.87 7.79 -43.58
C PRO A 211 14.17 7.52 -42.10
N VAL A 212 13.34 6.66 -41.47
CA VAL A 212 13.45 6.29 -40.05
C VAL A 212 14.79 5.68 -39.68
N ARG A 213 15.51 5.06 -40.61
CA ARG A 213 16.87 4.54 -40.38
C ARG A 213 17.86 5.56 -39.81
N GLN A 214 17.61 6.86 -40.01
CA GLN A 214 18.47 7.92 -39.49
C GLN A 214 18.25 8.22 -38.01
N ILE A 215 17.11 7.82 -37.45
CA ILE A 215 16.75 8.10 -36.06
C ILE A 215 16.52 6.84 -35.23
N MET A 216 16.43 5.68 -35.87
CA MET A 216 16.20 4.42 -35.17
C MET A 216 17.37 4.04 -34.27
N THR A 217 17.07 3.26 -33.24
CA THR A 217 18.09 2.47 -32.55
C THR A 217 18.28 1.17 -33.33
N ALA A 218 19.41 1.04 -34.01
CA ALA A 218 19.75 -0.16 -34.78
C ALA A 218 20.16 -1.31 -33.85
N ASN A 219 19.80 -2.54 -34.21
CA ASN A 219 20.10 -3.76 -33.45
C ASN A 219 19.76 -3.64 -31.94
N PRO A 220 18.49 -3.39 -31.58
CA PRO A 220 18.10 -3.25 -30.18
C PRO A 220 18.34 -4.56 -29.41
N GLU A 221 18.56 -4.45 -28.10
CA GLU A 221 18.50 -5.63 -27.23
C GLU A 221 17.08 -6.22 -27.25
N THR A 222 16.98 -7.55 -27.19
CA THR A 222 15.72 -8.28 -27.33
C THR A 222 15.67 -9.44 -26.35
N LEU A 223 14.46 -9.94 -26.08
CA LEU A 223 14.24 -11.14 -25.29
C LEU A 223 13.50 -12.22 -26.11
N PRO A 224 13.73 -13.52 -25.83
CA PRO A 224 12.90 -14.57 -26.39
C PRO A 224 11.53 -14.63 -25.70
N PRO A 225 10.49 -15.19 -26.36
CA PRO A 225 9.15 -15.35 -25.75
C PRO A 225 9.14 -16.19 -24.47
N SER A 226 10.15 -17.06 -24.31
CA SER A 226 10.34 -17.92 -23.14
C SER A 226 10.98 -17.24 -21.93
N ALA A 227 11.50 -16.03 -22.09
CA ALA A 227 12.00 -15.23 -20.97
C ALA A 227 10.89 -14.94 -19.96
N ILE A 228 11.25 -14.52 -18.76
CA ILE A 228 10.31 -14.23 -17.68
C ILE A 228 10.28 -12.73 -17.34
N GLY A 229 9.25 -12.28 -16.63
CA GLY A 229 9.06 -10.86 -16.34
C GLY A 229 10.20 -10.22 -15.55
N SER A 230 10.98 -10.99 -14.78
CA SER A 230 12.21 -10.48 -14.15
C SER A 230 13.27 -10.08 -15.17
N ASP A 231 13.40 -10.81 -16.28
CA ASP A 231 14.36 -10.51 -17.35
C ASP A 231 14.01 -9.18 -18.02
N VAL A 232 12.71 -8.95 -18.24
CA VAL A 232 12.20 -7.68 -18.79
C VAL A 232 12.50 -6.52 -17.83
N LEU A 233 12.20 -6.68 -16.54
CA LEU A 233 12.42 -5.63 -15.53
C LEU A 233 13.90 -5.30 -15.39
N HIS A 234 14.76 -6.32 -15.36
CA HIS A 234 16.21 -6.14 -15.29
C HIS A 234 16.71 -5.34 -16.50
N MET A 235 16.31 -5.73 -17.70
CA MET A 235 16.69 -5.05 -18.94
C MET A 235 16.22 -3.58 -18.98
N MET A 236 14.97 -3.31 -18.58
CA MET A 236 14.46 -1.93 -18.52
C MET A 236 15.20 -1.08 -17.47
N MET A 237 15.52 -1.64 -16.30
CA MET A 237 16.21 -0.91 -15.21
C MET A 237 17.68 -0.61 -15.54
N GLU A 238 18.41 -1.59 -16.05
CA GLU A 238 19.83 -1.46 -16.33
C GLU A 238 20.07 -0.46 -17.48
N ARG A 239 19.22 -0.51 -18.51
CA ARG A 239 19.43 0.21 -19.76
C ARG A 239 18.59 1.47 -19.92
N ARG A 240 17.65 1.74 -18.99
CA ARG A 240 16.77 2.92 -18.94
C ARG A 240 15.91 3.12 -20.20
N PHE A 241 15.40 2.06 -20.78
CA PHE A 241 14.39 2.13 -21.85
C PHE A 241 13.08 1.44 -21.44
N GLY A 242 11.96 1.90 -22.02
CA GLY A 242 10.61 1.47 -21.65
C GLY A 242 9.96 0.42 -22.57
N HIS A 243 10.70 -0.06 -23.59
CA HIS A 243 10.20 -0.96 -24.63
C HIS A 243 11.22 -2.05 -24.92
N VAL A 244 10.80 -3.31 -24.84
CA VAL A 244 11.64 -4.49 -25.11
C VAL A 244 11.03 -5.27 -26.27
N PRO A 245 11.69 -5.31 -27.44
CA PRO A 245 11.28 -6.19 -28.53
C PRO A 245 11.44 -7.65 -28.14
N VAL A 246 10.45 -8.46 -28.49
CA VAL A 246 10.45 -9.91 -28.30
C VAL A 246 10.69 -10.56 -29.65
N VAL A 247 11.75 -11.35 -29.74
CA VAL A 247 12.22 -11.96 -30.99
C VAL A 247 12.28 -13.47 -30.84
N ASP A 248 11.70 -14.18 -31.81
CA ASP A 248 11.80 -15.63 -31.95
C ASP A 248 12.46 -15.97 -33.29
N ASN A 249 13.57 -16.72 -33.25
CA ASN A 249 14.37 -17.07 -34.45
C ASN A 249 14.68 -15.89 -35.40
N GLY A 250 14.95 -14.70 -34.83
CA GLY A 250 15.27 -13.48 -35.59
C GLY A 250 14.05 -12.68 -36.07
N LYS A 251 12.84 -13.21 -35.90
CA LYS A 251 11.57 -12.55 -36.24
C LYS A 251 11.01 -11.78 -35.04
N LEU A 252 10.57 -10.55 -35.26
CA LEU A 252 9.86 -9.78 -34.24
C LEU A 252 8.46 -10.36 -34.04
N VAL A 253 8.18 -10.90 -32.86
CA VAL A 253 6.90 -11.56 -32.51
C VAL A 253 6.08 -10.79 -31.48
N GLY A 254 6.70 -9.83 -30.78
CA GLY A 254 6.01 -9.00 -29.81
C GLY A 254 6.84 -7.83 -29.31
N ILE A 255 6.23 -6.96 -28.53
CA ILE A 255 6.93 -5.91 -27.77
C ILE A 255 6.35 -5.89 -26.36
N VAL A 256 7.21 -5.91 -25.34
CA VAL A 256 6.82 -5.63 -23.95
C VAL A 256 7.10 -4.17 -23.65
N THR A 257 6.08 -3.43 -23.24
CA THR A 257 6.23 -2.04 -22.80
C THR A 257 6.13 -1.94 -21.28
N GLN A 258 6.69 -0.88 -20.70
CA GLN A 258 6.48 -0.57 -19.28
C GLN A 258 4.99 -0.50 -18.94
N THR A 259 4.15 0.01 -19.87
CA THR A 259 2.69 0.01 -19.74
C THR A 259 2.09 -1.41 -19.73
N ASN A 260 2.67 -2.39 -20.43
CA ASN A 260 2.22 -3.78 -20.35
C ASN A 260 2.54 -4.40 -18.99
N LEU A 261 3.73 -4.14 -18.45
CA LEU A 261 4.12 -4.58 -17.10
C LEU A 261 3.22 -3.92 -16.04
N THR A 262 3.00 -2.61 -16.17
CA THR A 262 2.07 -1.87 -15.30
C THR A 262 0.65 -2.36 -15.48
N ARG A 263 0.15 -2.67 -16.69
CA ARG A 263 -1.19 -3.25 -16.89
C ARG A 263 -1.31 -4.63 -16.27
N PHE A 264 -0.31 -5.48 -16.45
CA PHE A 264 -0.26 -6.80 -15.82
C PHE A 264 -0.33 -6.69 -14.28
N GLN A 265 0.28 -5.65 -13.70
CA GLN A 265 0.20 -5.34 -12.26
C GLN A 265 -1.07 -4.57 -11.85
N ALA A 266 -1.60 -3.70 -12.71
CA ALA A 266 -2.74 -2.80 -12.48
C ALA A 266 -4.09 -3.42 -12.89
N THR A 267 -4.10 -4.66 -13.36
CA THR A 267 -5.31 -5.43 -13.68
C THR A 267 -6.18 -5.69 -12.42
N ASN A 268 -5.74 -5.30 -11.21
CA ASN A 268 -6.44 -5.59 -9.95
C ASN A 268 -7.40 -4.46 -9.46
N SER A 269 -7.08 -3.16 -9.51
CA SER A 269 -8.02 -2.15 -8.96
C SER A 269 -9.28 -1.97 -9.79
N ALA A 270 -9.15 -1.86 -11.12
CA ALA A 270 -10.29 -1.71 -12.02
C ALA A 270 -11.13 -2.99 -12.13
N SER A 271 -10.54 -4.17 -11.93
CA SER A 271 -11.32 -5.42 -11.83
C SER A 271 -12.08 -5.46 -10.51
N LEU A 272 -11.45 -5.17 -9.37
CA LEU A 272 -12.14 -5.09 -8.09
C LEU A 272 -13.30 -4.09 -8.12
N VAL A 273 -13.12 -2.90 -8.71
CA VAL A 273 -14.23 -1.92 -8.89
C VAL A 273 -15.36 -2.49 -9.77
N ARG A 274 -15.03 -3.21 -10.85
CA ARG A 274 -16.05 -3.87 -11.69
C ARG A 274 -16.77 -5.00 -10.95
N ASP A 275 -16.05 -5.79 -10.17
CA ASP A 275 -16.59 -6.91 -9.41
C ASP A 275 -17.50 -6.38 -8.30
N VAL A 276 -17.09 -5.31 -7.61
CA VAL A 276 -17.93 -4.55 -6.70
C VAL A 276 -19.21 -4.07 -7.39
N ALA A 277 -19.10 -3.47 -8.59
CA ALA A 277 -20.28 -2.98 -9.30
C ALA A 277 -21.27 -4.09 -9.71
N ARG A 278 -20.82 -5.35 -9.79
CA ARG A 278 -21.63 -6.53 -10.14
C ARG A 278 -22.12 -7.33 -8.93
N ALA A 279 -21.58 -7.10 -7.74
CA ALA A 279 -21.96 -7.80 -6.51
C ALA A 279 -23.47 -7.79 -6.28
N GLU A 280 -24.10 -8.91 -5.96
CA GLU A 280 -25.55 -9.00 -5.76
C GLU A 280 -25.93 -8.93 -4.29
N ALA A 281 -24.98 -9.18 -3.39
CA ALA A 281 -25.15 -9.10 -1.95
C ALA A 281 -23.92 -8.49 -1.23
N PRO A 282 -24.07 -8.00 0.02
CA PRO A 282 -22.94 -7.54 0.83
C PRO A 282 -21.82 -8.58 1.02
N SER A 283 -22.14 -9.87 1.02
CA SER A 283 -21.14 -10.96 1.11
C SER A 283 -20.20 -11.00 -0.10
N ASP A 284 -20.70 -10.66 -1.30
CA ASP A 284 -19.88 -10.61 -2.50
C ASP A 284 -18.87 -9.47 -2.41
N LEU A 285 -19.30 -8.33 -1.86
CA LEU A 285 -18.41 -7.19 -1.58
C LEU A 285 -17.30 -7.58 -0.62
N ALA A 286 -17.60 -8.34 0.43
CA ALA A 286 -16.60 -8.86 1.37
C ALA A 286 -15.54 -9.74 0.68
N ALA A 287 -15.96 -10.58 -0.28
CA ALA A 287 -15.03 -11.37 -1.07
C ALA A 287 -14.12 -10.49 -1.93
N VAL A 288 -14.65 -9.40 -2.50
CA VAL A 288 -13.86 -8.45 -3.30
C VAL A 288 -12.89 -7.66 -2.41
N THR A 289 -13.36 -7.05 -1.32
CA THR A 289 -12.53 -6.23 -0.42
C THR A 289 -11.47 -7.02 0.33
N ALA A 290 -11.65 -8.33 0.51
CA ALA A 290 -10.60 -9.23 1.02
C ALA A 290 -9.30 -9.20 0.19
N HIS A 291 -9.36 -8.72 -1.06
CA HIS A 291 -8.20 -8.54 -1.92
C HIS A 291 -7.46 -7.20 -1.69
N ILE A 292 -8.01 -6.26 -0.93
CA ILE A 292 -7.40 -4.94 -0.67
C ILE A 292 -6.00 -5.04 -0.05
N PRO A 293 -5.74 -5.88 0.98
CA PRO A 293 -4.38 -6.01 1.53
C PRO A 293 -3.35 -6.46 0.48
N ARG A 294 -3.76 -7.35 -0.43
CA ARG A 294 -2.90 -7.79 -1.54
C ARG A 294 -2.68 -6.68 -2.56
N LEU A 295 -3.71 -5.91 -2.89
CA LEU A 295 -3.59 -4.74 -3.75
C LEU A 295 -2.62 -3.71 -3.14
N LEU A 296 -2.73 -3.44 -1.83
CA LEU A 296 -1.82 -2.55 -1.12
C LEU A 296 -0.37 -3.02 -1.24
N LEU A 297 -0.10 -4.31 -0.99
CA LEU A 297 1.23 -4.92 -1.18
C LEU A 297 1.77 -4.70 -2.58
N GLN A 298 0.94 -4.93 -3.61
CA GLN A 298 1.32 -4.79 -5.02
C GLN A 298 1.66 -3.34 -5.37
N LEU A 299 0.79 -2.41 -4.98
CA LEU A 299 0.95 -0.99 -5.30
C LEU A 299 2.17 -0.39 -4.61
N VAL A 300 2.38 -0.68 -3.33
CA VAL A 300 3.56 -0.23 -2.57
C VAL A 300 4.82 -0.90 -3.08
N GLY A 301 4.79 -2.22 -3.33
CA GLY A 301 5.95 -2.97 -3.85
C GLY A 301 6.39 -2.53 -5.25
N ALA A 302 5.48 -1.97 -6.05
CA ALA A 302 5.79 -1.38 -7.35
C ALA A 302 6.29 0.07 -7.27
N GLY A 303 6.45 0.64 -6.06
CA GLY A 303 6.94 2.00 -5.86
C GLY A 303 5.95 3.09 -6.28
N ASN A 304 4.65 2.80 -6.30
CA ASN A 304 3.64 3.84 -6.54
C ASN A 304 3.65 4.85 -5.40
N ARG A 305 3.49 6.13 -5.74
CA ARG A 305 3.37 7.20 -4.76
C ARG A 305 2.11 7.04 -3.93
N HIS A 306 2.16 7.43 -2.65
CA HIS A 306 1.09 7.19 -1.68
C HIS A 306 -0.28 7.73 -2.13
N GLU A 307 -0.32 8.87 -2.83
CA GLU A 307 -1.54 9.49 -3.33
C GLU A 307 -2.21 8.64 -4.41
N THR A 308 -1.42 7.91 -5.21
CA THR A 308 -1.95 6.95 -6.19
C THR A 308 -2.50 5.72 -5.47
N VAL A 309 -1.76 5.20 -4.48
CA VAL A 309 -2.17 4.01 -3.72
C VAL A 309 -3.48 4.23 -3.00
N THR A 310 -3.56 5.31 -2.23
CA THR A 310 -4.74 5.64 -1.41
C THR A 310 -5.95 5.99 -2.26
N ARG A 311 -5.77 6.68 -3.39
CA ARG A 311 -6.84 6.97 -4.35
C ARG A 311 -7.47 5.68 -4.88
N LEU A 312 -6.66 4.73 -5.34
CA LEU A 312 -7.13 3.46 -5.91
C LEU A 312 -7.84 2.60 -4.88
N ILE A 313 -7.36 2.56 -3.62
CA ILE A 313 -8.03 1.85 -2.54
C ILE A 313 -9.37 2.50 -2.20
N THR A 314 -9.41 3.83 -2.12
CA THR A 314 -10.65 4.57 -1.83
C THR A 314 -11.69 4.41 -2.93
N ASP A 315 -11.28 4.29 -4.21
CA ASP A 315 -12.23 4.06 -5.32
C ASP A 315 -13.00 2.74 -5.18
N ILE A 316 -12.40 1.72 -4.55
CA ILE A 316 -13.10 0.46 -4.24
C ILE A 316 -14.18 0.70 -3.16
N ALA A 317 -13.86 1.46 -2.12
CA ALA A 317 -14.83 1.81 -1.07
C ALA A 317 -16.00 2.63 -1.63
N ASP A 318 -15.71 3.63 -2.46
CA ASP A 318 -16.74 4.44 -3.14
C ASP A 318 -17.64 3.59 -4.02
N ALA A 319 -17.06 2.65 -4.78
CA ALA A 319 -17.84 1.71 -5.59
C ALA A 319 -18.71 0.80 -4.72
N ALA A 320 -18.20 0.33 -3.57
CA ALA A 320 -18.93 -0.53 -2.64
C ALA A 320 -20.11 0.22 -2.03
N THR A 321 -19.90 1.46 -1.59
CA THR A 321 -20.97 2.34 -1.11
C THR A 321 -22.04 2.55 -2.17
N ARG A 322 -21.68 2.92 -3.41
CA ARG A 322 -22.66 3.10 -4.50
C ARG A 322 -23.43 1.82 -4.82
N ARG A 323 -22.75 0.67 -4.78
CA ARG A 323 -23.42 -0.61 -5.03
C ARG A 323 -24.41 -0.94 -3.93
N LEU A 324 -24.03 -0.75 -2.66
CA LEU A 324 -24.91 -0.97 -1.52
C LEU A 324 -26.13 -0.04 -1.54
N LEU A 325 -25.96 1.22 -1.96
CA LEU A 325 -27.09 2.14 -2.17
C LEU A 325 -28.06 1.58 -3.23
N ALA A 326 -27.54 1.12 -4.37
CA ALA A 326 -28.36 0.52 -5.42
C ALA A 326 -29.07 -0.77 -4.96
N LEU A 327 -28.40 -1.61 -4.16
CA LEU A 327 -29.00 -2.82 -3.58
C LEU A 327 -30.09 -2.48 -2.55
N ALA A 328 -29.87 -1.45 -1.73
CA ALA A 328 -30.84 -0.98 -0.76
C ALA A 328 -32.12 -0.46 -1.47
N GLU A 329 -31.98 0.37 -2.51
CA GLU A 329 -33.12 0.86 -3.30
C GLU A 329 -33.84 -0.29 -4.04
N ALA A 330 -33.11 -1.30 -4.51
CA ALA A 330 -33.73 -2.47 -5.12
C ALA A 330 -34.60 -3.26 -4.12
N GLN A 331 -34.25 -3.24 -2.83
CA GLN A 331 -34.99 -3.91 -1.77
C GLN A 331 -36.13 -3.05 -1.19
N LEU A 332 -35.88 -1.76 -0.96
CA LEU A 332 -36.81 -0.85 -0.29
C LEU A 332 -37.79 -0.18 -1.26
N GLY A 333 -37.48 -0.18 -2.56
CA GLY A 333 -38.16 0.63 -3.56
C GLY A 333 -37.46 1.98 -3.79
N PRO A 334 -38.00 2.83 -4.69
CA PRO A 334 -37.42 4.15 -4.96
C PRO A 334 -37.51 5.05 -3.72
N PRO A 335 -36.53 5.97 -3.52
CA PRO A 335 -36.57 6.89 -2.40
C PRO A 335 -37.76 7.87 -2.50
N PRO A 336 -38.44 8.20 -1.38
CA PRO A 336 -39.63 9.05 -1.40
C PRO A 336 -39.33 10.50 -1.79
N VAL A 337 -38.10 10.96 -1.51
CA VAL A 337 -37.55 12.24 -1.98
C VAL A 337 -36.07 12.07 -2.35
N PRO A 338 -35.47 12.98 -3.12
CA PRO A 338 -34.04 12.93 -3.41
C PRO A 338 -33.19 12.87 -2.13
N TYR A 339 -32.10 12.12 -2.17
CA TYR A 339 -31.11 12.06 -1.10
C TYR A 339 -29.70 12.06 -1.67
N LEU A 340 -28.72 12.37 -0.84
CA LEU A 340 -27.31 12.28 -1.17
C LEU A 340 -26.54 11.61 -0.02
N TRP A 341 -25.84 10.54 -0.34
CA TRP A 341 -24.85 9.92 0.53
C TRP A 341 -23.50 10.63 0.37
N LEU A 342 -22.92 11.06 1.49
CA LEU A 342 -21.60 11.66 1.53
C LEU A 342 -20.69 10.84 2.43
N ALA A 343 -19.41 10.77 2.04
CA ALA A 343 -18.35 10.31 2.92
C ALA A 343 -17.60 11.51 3.49
N CYS A 344 -17.05 11.37 4.69
CA CYS A 344 -16.09 12.31 5.26
C CYS A 344 -14.84 11.55 5.72
N GLY A 345 -13.99 12.20 6.50
CA GLY A 345 -12.76 11.57 6.99
C GLY A 345 -11.86 11.07 5.87
N SER A 346 -11.24 9.91 6.06
CA SER A 346 -10.27 9.36 5.10
C SER A 346 -10.88 8.98 3.75
N GLN A 347 -12.13 8.49 3.72
CA GLN A 347 -12.84 8.23 2.47
C GLN A 347 -13.17 9.54 1.74
N GLY A 348 -13.67 10.54 2.47
CA GLY A 348 -13.93 11.87 1.93
C GLY A 348 -12.71 12.49 1.26
N ARG A 349 -11.54 12.40 1.90
CA ARG A 349 -10.25 12.90 1.38
C ARG A 349 -9.57 11.99 0.35
N GLN A 350 -10.12 10.81 0.07
CA GLN A 350 -9.54 9.82 -0.85
C GLN A 350 -8.17 9.28 -0.37
N GLU A 351 -8.06 9.07 0.94
CA GLU A 351 -6.83 8.73 1.68
C GLU A 351 -6.94 7.40 2.43
N GLN A 352 -7.88 6.53 2.06
CA GLN A 352 -8.04 5.22 2.70
C GLN A 352 -6.86 4.29 2.43
N THR A 353 -6.63 3.36 3.36
CA THR A 353 -5.49 2.44 3.36
C THR A 353 -5.96 0.99 3.62
N GLY A 354 -5.05 0.08 3.98
CA GLY A 354 -5.40 -1.34 4.19
C GLY A 354 -6.33 -1.63 5.39
N VAL A 355 -6.56 -0.64 6.26
CA VAL A 355 -7.59 -0.64 7.31
C VAL A 355 -8.30 0.69 7.28
N SER A 356 -9.63 0.69 7.25
CA SER A 356 -10.41 1.92 7.31
C SER A 356 -11.77 1.70 7.97
N ASP A 357 -12.14 2.67 8.78
CA ASP A 357 -13.49 2.93 9.25
C ASP A 357 -14.35 3.47 8.10
N GLN A 358 -15.67 3.44 8.28
CA GLN A 358 -16.62 4.19 7.47
C GLN A 358 -17.04 5.46 8.22
N ASP A 359 -16.86 6.63 7.59
CA ASP A 359 -17.37 7.92 8.07
C ASP A 359 -18.34 8.45 7.01
N ASN A 360 -19.64 8.45 7.29
CA ASN A 360 -20.66 8.77 6.29
C ASN A 360 -21.86 9.50 6.87
N CYS A 361 -22.61 10.17 5.99
CA CYS A 361 -23.84 10.86 6.33
C CYS A 361 -24.81 10.94 5.15
N LEU A 362 -26.05 11.31 5.44
CA LEU A 362 -27.15 11.51 4.49
C LEU A 362 -27.65 12.95 4.54
N MET A 363 -27.69 13.57 3.37
CA MET A 363 -28.44 14.80 3.10
C MET A 363 -29.73 14.44 2.38
N LEU A 364 -30.86 14.84 2.94
CA LEU A 364 -32.18 14.62 2.37
C LEU A 364 -32.69 15.91 1.73
N ASP A 365 -33.50 15.81 0.67
CA ASP A 365 -34.24 16.96 0.16
C ASP A 365 -35.13 17.57 1.25
N ASP A 366 -35.31 18.89 1.22
CA ASP A 366 -36.11 19.61 2.23
C ASP A 366 -37.61 19.28 2.15
N ALA A 367 -38.05 18.60 1.10
CA ALA A 367 -39.40 18.05 0.99
C ALA A 367 -39.66 16.80 1.86
N VAL A 368 -38.65 16.22 2.51
CA VAL A 368 -38.80 15.03 3.34
C VAL A 368 -39.78 15.25 4.51
N THR A 369 -40.58 14.23 4.81
CA THR A 369 -41.52 14.24 5.94
C THR A 369 -41.15 13.20 7.00
N ASP A 370 -41.71 13.30 8.20
CA ASP A 370 -41.52 12.30 9.26
C ASP A 370 -41.95 10.88 8.84
N ALA A 371 -42.92 10.77 7.93
CA ALA A 371 -43.38 9.50 7.38
C ALA A 371 -42.36 8.85 6.44
N ASP A 372 -41.46 9.65 5.85
CA ASP A 372 -40.40 9.19 4.94
C ASP A 372 -39.13 8.76 5.69
N MET A 373 -38.91 9.27 6.91
CA MET A 373 -37.71 9.00 7.70
C MET A 373 -37.42 7.50 7.96
N PRO A 374 -38.43 6.62 8.18
CA PRO A 374 -38.18 5.17 8.29
C PRO A 374 -37.49 4.58 7.06
N TYR A 375 -37.82 5.02 5.84
CA TYR A 375 -37.15 4.57 4.62
C TYR A 375 -35.64 4.89 4.67
N PHE A 376 -35.29 6.13 5.05
CA PHE A 376 -33.89 6.54 5.11
C PHE A 376 -33.11 5.90 6.26
N ALA A 377 -33.78 5.60 7.38
CA ALA A 377 -33.17 4.84 8.47
C ALA A 377 -32.85 3.40 8.03
N GLU A 378 -33.75 2.75 7.29
CA GLU A 378 -33.53 1.41 6.74
C GLU A 378 -32.44 1.42 5.66
N LEU A 379 -32.44 2.41 4.76
CA LEU A 379 -31.39 2.63 3.75
C LEU A 379 -30.02 2.80 4.43
N ALA A 380 -29.93 3.69 5.42
CA ALA A 380 -28.69 3.96 6.14
C ALA A 380 -28.16 2.72 6.85
N LYS A 381 -29.06 1.95 7.47
CA LYS A 381 -28.73 0.70 8.14
C LYS A 381 -28.23 -0.35 7.15
N PHE A 382 -28.95 -0.59 6.05
CA PHE A 382 -28.55 -1.57 5.05
C PHE A 382 -27.15 -1.27 4.49
N VAL A 383 -26.88 -0.01 4.13
CA VAL A 383 -25.59 0.38 3.57
C VAL A 383 -24.48 0.27 4.61
N SER A 384 -24.71 0.73 5.85
CA SER A 384 -23.69 0.69 6.90
C SER A 384 -23.37 -0.73 7.35
N ASP A 385 -24.38 -1.57 7.54
CA ASP A 385 -24.25 -3.01 7.84
C ASP A 385 -23.52 -3.73 6.67
N GLY A 386 -23.83 -3.35 5.43
CA GLY A 386 -23.19 -3.91 4.24
C GLY A 386 -21.72 -3.51 4.10
N LEU A 387 -21.37 -2.26 4.43
CA LEU A 387 -19.99 -1.79 4.47
C LEU A 387 -19.18 -2.50 5.57
N ASP A 388 -19.78 -2.69 6.76
CA ASP A 388 -19.17 -3.44 7.86
C ASP A 388 -18.92 -4.91 7.46
N THR A 389 -19.91 -5.54 6.81
CA THR A 389 -19.76 -6.87 6.22
C THR A 389 -18.62 -6.91 5.21
N ALA A 390 -18.47 -5.87 4.39
CA ALA A 390 -17.37 -5.72 3.43
C ALA A 390 -16.03 -5.34 4.07
N GLY A 391 -15.91 -5.28 5.39
CA GLY A 391 -14.66 -5.02 6.12
C GLY A 391 -14.36 -3.54 6.40
N TYR A 392 -15.28 -2.62 6.10
CA TYR A 392 -15.24 -1.23 6.53
C TYR A 392 -16.00 -1.07 7.86
N PHE A 393 -15.28 -1.24 8.96
CA PHE A 393 -15.91 -1.34 10.28
C PHE A 393 -16.60 -0.03 10.70
N TYR A 394 -17.63 -0.14 11.53
CA TYR A 394 -18.36 0.99 12.09
C TYR A 394 -17.45 2.07 12.68
N CYS A 395 -17.81 3.34 12.44
CA CYS A 395 -17.10 4.47 13.03
C CYS A 395 -17.15 4.40 14.56
N PRO A 396 -16.00 4.37 15.27
CA PRO A 396 -15.98 4.45 16.73
C PRO A 396 -16.43 5.82 17.26
N GLY A 397 -16.43 6.85 16.41
CA GLY A 397 -16.90 8.20 16.71
C GLY A 397 -18.37 8.47 16.39
N ASP A 398 -19.12 7.44 15.99
CA ASP A 398 -20.55 7.52 15.65
C ASP A 398 -20.90 8.57 14.57
N MET A 399 -19.97 8.77 13.62
CA MET A 399 -20.12 9.64 12.43
C MET A 399 -20.69 8.82 11.26
N MET A 400 -21.93 8.39 11.44
CA MET A 400 -22.60 7.41 10.56
C MET A 400 -23.99 7.90 10.16
N ALA A 401 -24.41 7.62 8.93
CA ALA A 401 -25.76 7.89 8.44
C ALA A 401 -26.86 7.19 9.26
N THR A 402 -26.52 6.11 9.98
CA THR A 402 -27.43 5.42 10.92
C THR A 402 -27.74 6.24 12.17
N ASN A 403 -26.90 7.23 12.51
CA ASN A 403 -27.21 8.17 13.56
C ASN A 403 -28.16 9.24 13.01
N PRO A 404 -29.35 9.45 13.60
CA PRO A 404 -30.31 10.44 13.13
C PRO A 404 -29.73 11.86 13.02
N ARG A 405 -28.71 12.20 13.81
CA ARG A 405 -28.00 13.49 13.71
C ARG A 405 -27.35 13.71 12.35
N TRP A 406 -26.97 12.64 11.65
CA TRP A 406 -26.28 12.66 10.37
C TRP A 406 -27.15 12.18 9.21
N CYS A 407 -28.45 11.97 9.44
CA CYS A 407 -29.46 11.74 8.41
C CYS A 407 -30.50 12.86 8.51
N GLN A 408 -30.28 13.94 7.76
CA GLN A 408 -31.01 15.18 7.95
C GLN A 408 -31.29 15.91 6.62
N PRO A 409 -32.36 16.71 6.54
CA PRO A 409 -32.62 17.58 5.40
C PRO A 409 -31.52 18.64 5.21
N VAL A 410 -31.35 19.14 3.98
CA VAL A 410 -30.31 20.15 3.63
C VAL A 410 -30.40 21.40 4.50
N HIS A 411 -31.60 21.91 4.82
CA HIS A 411 -31.74 23.10 5.67
C HIS A 411 -31.21 22.88 7.10
N VAL A 412 -31.32 21.66 7.63
CA VAL A 412 -30.78 21.30 8.94
C VAL A 412 -29.25 21.26 8.90
N TRP A 413 -28.67 20.66 7.85
CA TRP A 413 -27.22 20.66 7.61
C TRP A 413 -26.65 22.07 7.50
N ARG A 414 -27.30 22.95 6.73
CA ARG A 414 -26.95 24.39 6.68
C ARG A 414 -26.98 25.02 8.07
N GLY A 415 -27.96 24.65 8.89
CA GLY A 415 -28.05 25.04 10.29
C GLY A 415 -26.90 24.53 11.16
N TYR A 416 -26.43 23.29 10.96
CA TYR A 416 -25.27 22.74 11.67
C TYR A 416 -24.00 23.55 11.39
N PHE A 417 -23.67 23.77 10.11
CA PHE A 417 -22.51 24.56 9.73
C PHE A 417 -22.57 25.98 10.27
N ARG A 418 -23.72 26.65 10.15
CA ARG A 418 -23.93 27.99 10.72
C ARG A 418 -23.66 28.01 12.23
N ARG A 419 -24.24 27.08 12.99
CA ARG A 419 -24.03 27.01 14.45
C ARG A 419 -22.58 26.72 14.83
N TRP A 420 -21.90 25.83 14.10
CA TRP A 420 -20.48 25.53 14.35
C TRP A 420 -19.59 26.77 14.16
N ILE A 421 -19.92 27.60 13.17
CA ILE A 421 -19.22 28.85 12.87
C ILE A 421 -19.55 29.92 13.92
N GLU A 422 -20.83 30.14 14.23
CA GLU A 422 -21.29 31.21 15.12
C GLU A 422 -21.00 30.94 16.60
N THR A 423 -21.12 29.69 17.05
CA THR A 423 -20.97 29.31 18.47
C THR A 423 -19.92 28.19 18.62
N PRO A 424 -18.63 28.49 18.46
CA PRO A 424 -17.57 27.50 18.54
C PRO A 424 -17.44 26.94 19.95
N ASN A 425 -17.66 25.64 20.10
CA ASN A 425 -17.36 24.86 21.29
C ASN A 425 -16.43 23.67 20.91
N PRO A 426 -15.86 22.92 21.87
CA PRO A 426 -14.94 21.83 21.55
C PRO A 426 -15.52 20.75 20.63
N GLU A 427 -16.82 20.45 20.75
CA GLU A 427 -17.53 19.49 19.89
C GLU A 427 -17.70 20.06 18.48
N ALA A 428 -18.13 21.32 18.35
CA ALA A 428 -18.26 22.02 17.08
C ALA A 428 -16.92 22.09 16.32
N GLN A 429 -15.79 22.26 17.03
CA GLN A 429 -14.46 22.24 16.41
C GLN A 429 -14.11 20.87 15.82
N MET A 430 -14.37 19.79 16.58
CA MET A 430 -14.15 18.42 16.13
C MET A 430 -15.02 18.09 14.92
N LEU A 431 -16.33 18.36 15.03
CA LEU A 431 -17.29 18.07 13.97
C LEU A 431 -17.01 18.90 12.72
N ALA A 432 -16.74 20.19 12.85
CA ALA A 432 -16.35 21.02 11.74
C ALA A 432 -15.10 20.45 11.05
N SER A 433 -14.06 20.07 11.80
CA SER A 433 -12.83 19.52 11.21
C SER A 433 -13.07 18.28 10.36
N VAL A 434 -13.99 17.40 10.75
CA VAL A 434 -14.32 16.18 9.99
C VAL A 434 -15.29 16.48 8.85
N MET A 435 -16.31 17.31 9.08
CA MET A 435 -17.35 17.63 8.09
C MET A 435 -16.86 18.59 6.99
N PHE A 436 -15.73 19.26 7.17
CA PHE A 436 -15.04 19.91 6.05
C PHE A 436 -14.43 18.92 5.05
N ASP A 437 -14.43 17.62 5.34
CA ASP A 437 -14.01 16.57 4.40
C ASP A 437 -15.17 15.92 3.64
N LEU A 438 -16.38 16.49 3.69
CA LEU A 438 -17.53 15.94 2.99
C LEU A 438 -17.28 15.85 1.48
N ARG A 439 -17.53 14.66 0.94
CA ARG A 439 -17.48 14.38 -0.50
C ARG A 439 -18.71 13.57 -0.92
N PRO A 440 -19.48 14.06 -1.91
CA PRO A 440 -20.59 13.31 -2.50
C PRO A 440 -20.13 11.94 -3.06
N ILE A 441 -20.85 10.86 -2.70
CA ILE A 441 -20.57 9.49 -3.17
C ILE A 441 -21.66 8.97 -4.11
N GLY A 442 -22.93 9.03 -3.70
CA GLY A 442 -24.06 8.49 -4.47
C GLY A 442 -25.38 9.17 -4.11
N GLY A 443 -26.28 9.31 -5.08
CA GLY A 443 -27.52 10.08 -4.96
C GLY A 443 -27.46 11.44 -5.68
N THR A 444 -28.31 12.36 -5.27
CA THR A 444 -28.56 13.65 -5.93
C THR A 444 -27.54 14.70 -5.53
N ARG A 445 -26.52 14.90 -6.38
CA ARG A 445 -25.38 15.80 -6.10
C ARG A 445 -25.78 17.26 -5.86
N SER A 446 -26.87 17.73 -6.46
CA SER A 446 -27.34 19.11 -6.30
C SER A 446 -27.73 19.47 -4.86
N LEU A 447 -27.99 18.48 -3.99
CA LEU A 447 -28.23 18.72 -2.56
C LEU A 447 -26.99 19.25 -1.81
N PHE A 448 -25.79 19.07 -2.37
CA PHE A 448 -24.54 19.58 -1.81
C PHE A 448 -23.97 20.77 -2.59
N GLU A 449 -24.58 21.14 -3.72
CA GLU A 449 -24.16 22.30 -4.49
C GLU A 449 -24.21 23.55 -3.63
N ASP A 450 -23.18 24.39 -3.78
CA ASP A 450 -22.98 25.66 -3.08
C ASP A 450 -22.77 25.59 -1.56
N LEU A 451 -23.21 24.52 -0.89
CA LEU A 451 -23.08 24.35 0.56
C LEU A 451 -21.63 24.47 1.02
N GLN A 452 -20.71 23.80 0.35
CA GLN A 452 -19.29 23.83 0.70
C GLN A 452 -18.71 25.24 0.56
N ARG A 453 -18.98 25.89 -0.58
CA ARG A 453 -18.49 27.23 -0.89
C ARG A 453 -19.02 28.26 0.11
N GLU A 454 -20.33 28.27 0.34
CA GLU A 454 -20.97 29.16 1.32
C GLU A 454 -20.46 28.94 2.74
N THR A 455 -20.25 27.68 3.13
CA THR A 455 -19.69 27.34 4.45
C THR A 455 -18.26 27.86 4.58
N LEU A 456 -17.42 27.66 3.57
CA LEU A 456 -16.04 28.18 3.56
C LEU A 456 -16.01 29.70 3.60
N GLU A 457 -16.84 30.37 2.80
CA GLU A 457 -16.95 31.83 2.80
C GLU A 457 -17.36 32.39 4.17
N SER A 458 -18.38 31.81 4.81
CA SER A 458 -18.84 32.23 6.13
C SER A 458 -17.79 31.96 7.22
N ALA A 459 -17.19 30.76 7.19
CA ALA A 459 -16.23 30.33 8.18
C ALA A 459 -14.90 31.09 8.10
N ALA A 460 -14.44 31.44 6.89
CA ALA A 460 -13.24 32.25 6.67
C ALA A 460 -13.38 33.69 7.20
N ARG A 461 -14.58 34.27 7.14
CA ARG A 461 -14.88 35.62 7.65
C ARG A 461 -14.94 35.67 9.17
N ASN A 462 -15.20 34.55 9.85
CA ASN A 462 -15.28 34.49 11.30
C ASN A 462 -13.90 34.22 11.94
N SER A 463 -13.20 35.30 12.31
CA SER A 463 -11.86 35.23 12.88
C SER A 463 -11.78 34.45 14.21
N ILE A 464 -12.86 34.43 14.99
CA ILE A 464 -12.96 33.64 16.23
C ILE A 464 -13.02 32.15 15.90
N PHE A 465 -13.89 31.76 14.97
CA PHE A 465 -13.99 30.39 14.49
C PHE A 465 -12.65 29.90 13.91
N VAL A 466 -11.98 30.70 13.07
CA VAL A 466 -10.64 30.36 12.55
C VAL A 466 -9.63 30.18 13.68
N ALA A 467 -9.67 31.00 14.74
CA ALA A 467 -8.82 30.84 15.92
C ALA A 467 -9.02 29.48 16.58
N HIS A 468 -10.28 29.09 16.77
CA HIS A 468 -10.65 27.82 17.39
C HIS A 468 -10.26 26.63 16.53
N MET A 469 -10.42 26.72 15.20
CA MET A 469 -9.97 25.68 14.28
C MET A 469 -8.45 25.51 14.33
N VAL A 470 -7.69 26.63 14.33
CA VAL A 470 -6.22 26.59 14.52
C VAL A 470 -5.88 25.94 15.86
N SER A 471 -6.51 26.36 16.96
CA SER A 471 -6.27 25.75 18.27
C SER A 471 -6.59 24.25 18.29
N ASN A 472 -7.68 23.82 17.64
CA ASN A 472 -8.05 22.42 17.52
C ASN A 472 -7.02 21.60 16.71
N SER A 473 -6.47 22.17 15.62
CA SER A 473 -5.43 21.53 14.80
C SER A 473 -4.14 21.22 15.56
N LEU A 474 -3.90 21.88 16.70
CA LEU A 474 -2.72 21.68 17.53
C LEU A 474 -2.89 20.56 18.57
N LYS A 475 -4.08 19.96 18.69
CA LYS A 475 -4.31 18.80 19.57
C LYS A 475 -3.55 17.56 19.07
N HIS A 476 -3.50 17.38 17.75
CA HIS A 476 -2.70 16.33 17.14
C HIS A 476 -1.29 16.82 16.90
N ILE A 477 -0.34 16.06 17.44
CA ILE A 477 1.03 16.48 17.57
C ILE A 477 1.94 15.43 16.90
N PRO A 478 2.91 15.85 16.05
CA PRO A 478 3.95 14.96 15.55
C PRO A 478 4.72 14.27 16.69
N PRO A 479 5.12 13.00 16.52
CA PRO A 479 5.69 12.15 17.57
C PRO A 479 7.16 12.49 17.82
N LEU A 480 7.43 13.71 18.28
CA LEU A 480 8.76 14.22 18.62
C LEU A 480 8.95 14.27 20.14
N GLY A 481 10.02 13.66 20.63
CA GLY A 481 10.45 13.67 22.03
C GLY A 481 11.40 14.83 22.35
N LEU A 482 11.81 14.92 23.62
CA LEU A 482 12.88 15.83 24.05
C LEU A 482 14.18 15.48 23.30
N LEU A 483 14.96 16.48 22.87
CA LEU A 483 16.21 16.33 22.11
C LEU A 483 16.05 15.74 20.69
N ARG A 484 14.91 15.94 20.02
CA ARG A 484 14.65 15.45 18.65
C ARG A 484 14.70 13.91 18.54
N GLY A 485 14.33 13.17 19.57
CA GLY A 485 14.01 11.74 19.47
C GLY A 485 12.58 11.50 18.97
N PHE A 486 12.19 10.25 18.69
CA PHE A 486 10.78 9.91 18.51
C PHE A 486 10.07 9.80 19.87
N ALA A 487 8.89 10.39 20.00
CA ALA A 487 7.99 10.13 21.11
C ALA A 487 7.16 8.88 20.80
N THR A 488 7.38 7.82 21.57
CA THR A 488 6.63 6.56 21.44
C THR A 488 5.58 6.42 22.52
N LEU A 489 4.57 5.57 22.28
CA LEU A 489 3.55 5.23 23.26
C LEU A 489 4.19 4.57 24.48
N ARG A 490 3.85 5.05 25.67
CA ARG A 490 4.50 4.66 26.94
C ARG A 490 3.92 3.39 27.57
N SER A 491 2.68 3.04 27.23
CA SER A 491 1.91 1.95 27.82
C SER A 491 0.92 1.36 26.80
N GLY A 492 0.30 0.23 27.15
CA GLY A 492 -0.66 -0.48 26.29
C GLY A 492 0.01 -1.46 25.32
N GLU A 493 -0.82 -2.11 24.49
CA GLU A 493 -0.40 -3.12 23.51
C GLU A 493 0.63 -2.56 22.50
N HIS A 494 0.58 -1.27 22.22
CA HIS A 494 1.44 -0.59 21.25
C HIS A 494 2.62 0.16 21.90
N LYS A 495 3.05 -0.22 23.11
CA LYS A 495 4.20 0.37 23.79
C LYS A 495 5.45 0.36 22.91
N ASN A 496 6.25 1.44 22.97
CA ASN A 496 7.47 1.67 22.17
C ASN A 496 7.24 1.80 20.66
N ARG A 497 6.01 2.12 20.23
CA ARG A 497 5.65 2.39 18.82
C ARG A 497 5.19 3.83 18.63
N ILE A 498 5.26 4.28 17.38
CA ILE A 498 4.71 5.55 16.89
C ILE A 498 3.36 5.26 16.25
N ASP A 499 2.36 6.10 16.53
CA ASP A 499 1.10 6.10 15.77
C ASP A 499 1.25 6.94 14.49
N MET A 500 1.41 6.26 13.36
CA MET A 500 1.57 6.87 12.04
C MET A 500 0.26 7.48 11.48
N LYS A 501 -0.90 7.22 12.11
CA LYS A 501 -2.17 7.88 11.78
C LYS A 501 -2.34 9.14 12.62
N LEU A 502 -2.56 8.99 13.93
CA LEU A 502 -2.93 10.11 14.82
C LEU A 502 -1.79 11.11 15.06
N ASN A 503 -0.55 10.64 15.15
CA ASN A 503 0.62 11.51 15.30
C ASN A 503 1.34 11.72 13.96
N GLY A 504 1.15 10.83 12.99
CA GLY A 504 1.79 10.93 11.68
C GLY A 504 1.07 11.87 10.71
N VAL A 505 0.06 11.35 10.01
CA VAL A 505 -0.62 12.09 8.93
C VAL A 505 -1.67 13.09 9.42
N VAL A 506 -2.35 12.84 10.54
CA VAL A 506 -3.46 13.70 11.03
C VAL A 506 -3.03 15.16 11.30
N PRO A 507 -1.86 15.45 11.92
CA PRO A 507 -1.41 16.84 12.07
C PRO A 507 -1.30 17.61 10.75
N ILE A 508 -0.98 16.92 9.65
CA ILE A 508 -0.86 17.50 8.31
C ILE A 508 -2.24 17.68 7.68
N VAL A 509 -3.13 16.69 7.86
CA VAL A 509 -4.55 16.81 7.48
C VAL A 509 -5.17 18.05 8.12
N ASP A 510 -4.92 18.25 9.41
CA ASP A 510 -5.43 19.40 10.15
C ASP A 510 -4.86 20.72 9.61
N LEU A 511 -3.57 20.80 9.29
CA LEU A 511 -3.00 21.97 8.60
C LEU A 511 -3.65 22.22 7.23
N GLY A 512 -3.83 21.17 6.43
CA GLY A 512 -4.50 21.25 5.13
C GLY A 512 -5.92 21.81 5.25
N ARG A 513 -6.68 21.38 6.26
CA ARG A 513 -8.03 21.91 6.55
C ARG A 513 -7.99 23.40 6.91
N ILE A 514 -7.01 23.85 7.69
CA ILE A 514 -6.85 25.28 8.02
C ILE A 514 -6.54 26.11 6.77
N TYR A 515 -5.65 25.62 5.91
CA TYR A 515 -5.34 26.35 4.67
C TYR A 515 -6.52 26.36 3.70
N ALA A 516 -7.25 25.25 3.58
CA ALA A 516 -8.48 25.21 2.81
C ALA A 516 -9.52 26.20 3.34
N LEU A 517 -9.70 26.26 4.66
CA LEU A 517 -10.59 27.22 5.31
C LEU A 517 -10.19 28.67 5.01
N ARG A 518 -8.92 29.04 5.24
CA ARG A 518 -8.43 30.42 5.02
C ARG A 518 -8.45 30.82 3.54
N GLY A 519 -8.17 29.87 2.66
CA GLY A 519 -8.13 30.04 1.22
C GLY A 519 -9.45 29.85 0.50
N GLN A 520 -10.51 29.47 1.23
CA GLN A 520 -11.81 29.08 0.66
C GLN A 520 -11.65 28.02 -0.45
N LEU A 521 -10.78 27.03 -0.22
CA LEU A 521 -10.46 25.97 -1.18
C LEU A 521 -11.49 24.83 -1.05
N GLU A 522 -12.21 24.55 -2.14
CA GLU A 522 -13.22 23.47 -2.17
C GLU A 522 -12.61 22.06 -2.30
N VAL A 523 -11.32 21.97 -2.64
CA VAL A 523 -10.63 20.67 -2.72
C VAL A 523 -10.58 19.98 -1.35
N VAL A 524 -10.84 18.67 -1.33
CA VAL A 524 -10.99 17.89 -0.08
C VAL A 524 -9.72 17.10 0.28
N ASN A 525 -9.06 16.50 -0.70
CA ASN A 525 -7.83 15.73 -0.50
C ASN A 525 -6.74 16.58 0.17
N THR A 526 -6.03 16.04 1.17
CA THR A 526 -5.04 16.79 1.94
C THR A 526 -3.89 17.29 1.08
N ARG A 527 -3.32 16.46 0.20
CA ARG A 527 -2.25 16.89 -0.70
C ARG A 527 -2.74 18.01 -1.62
N ALA A 528 -3.90 17.83 -2.26
CA ALA A 528 -4.48 18.84 -3.15
C ALA A 528 -4.73 20.18 -2.44
N ARG A 529 -5.15 20.15 -1.16
CA ARG A 529 -5.28 21.36 -0.33
C ARG A 529 -3.94 22.05 -0.11
N LEU A 530 -2.89 21.29 0.19
CA LEU A 530 -1.55 21.84 0.38
C LEU A 530 -0.98 22.43 -0.92
N GLU A 531 -1.17 21.75 -2.05
CA GLU A 531 -0.78 22.26 -3.37
C GLU A 531 -1.52 23.55 -3.71
N ALA A 532 -2.84 23.58 -3.56
CA ALA A 532 -3.65 24.77 -3.81
C ALA A 532 -3.29 25.92 -2.85
N ALA A 533 -3.00 25.63 -1.57
CA ALA A 533 -2.56 26.63 -0.61
C ALA A 533 -1.17 27.20 -0.94
N HIS A 534 -0.26 26.36 -1.42
CA HIS A 534 1.07 26.76 -1.87
C HIS A 534 1.00 27.62 -3.13
N SER A 535 0.25 27.20 -4.15
CA SER A 535 0.04 27.96 -5.39
C SER A 535 -0.71 29.27 -5.15
N GLY A 536 -1.64 29.28 -4.18
CA GLY A 536 -2.40 30.46 -3.77
C GLY A 536 -1.66 31.42 -2.82
N GLY A 537 -0.41 31.13 -2.44
CA GLY A 537 0.40 31.99 -1.58
C GLY A 537 -0.05 32.07 -0.11
N LEU A 538 -0.89 31.13 0.35
CA LEU A 538 -1.34 31.04 1.75
C LEU A 538 -0.23 30.49 2.66
N VAL A 539 0.76 29.85 2.07
CA VAL A 539 1.96 29.30 2.70
C VAL A 539 3.18 29.85 1.97
N SER A 540 4.28 30.08 2.69
CA SER A 540 5.54 30.46 2.06
C SER A 540 5.98 29.42 1.03
N GLN A 541 6.72 29.87 0.01
CA GLN A 541 7.14 28.98 -1.08
C GLN A 541 8.02 27.81 -0.58
N SER A 542 8.93 28.07 0.36
CA SER A 542 9.72 27.02 1.00
C SER A 542 8.85 26.13 1.90
N GLY A 543 8.08 26.73 2.82
CA GLY A 543 7.27 25.96 3.78
C GLY A 543 6.20 25.10 3.12
N GLY A 544 5.63 25.53 1.99
CA GLY A 544 4.67 24.74 1.22
C GLY A 544 5.31 23.50 0.57
N ARG A 545 6.49 23.65 -0.05
CA ARG A 545 7.25 22.53 -0.62
C ARG A 545 7.68 21.55 0.47
N ASP A 546 8.28 22.05 1.55
CA ASP A 546 8.75 21.22 2.65
C ASP A 546 7.59 20.43 3.29
N LEU A 547 6.41 21.05 3.43
CA LEU A 547 5.23 20.39 3.99
C LEU A 547 4.65 19.31 3.07
N LEU A 548 4.69 19.51 1.75
CA LEU A 548 4.31 18.50 0.76
C LEU A 548 5.26 17.30 0.80
N ASP A 549 6.58 17.56 0.80
CA ASP A 549 7.60 16.51 0.88
C ASP A 549 7.50 15.72 2.21
N ALA A 550 7.26 16.43 3.32
CA ALA A 550 7.03 15.81 4.62
C ALA A 550 5.76 14.94 4.62
N TYR A 551 4.66 15.41 4.03
CA TYR A 551 3.44 14.63 3.89
C TYR A 551 3.67 13.35 3.10
N ASP A 552 4.33 13.46 1.95
CA ASP A 552 4.60 12.33 1.08
C ASP A 552 5.46 11.28 1.79
N LEU A 553 6.53 11.70 2.47
CA LEU A 553 7.39 10.78 3.20
C LEU A 553 6.64 10.08 4.34
N ILE A 554 5.87 10.82 5.14
CA ILE A 554 5.14 10.25 6.30
C ILE A 554 4.03 9.29 5.83
N ALA A 555 3.26 9.68 4.81
CA ALA A 555 2.20 8.86 4.24
C ALA A 555 2.78 7.60 3.58
N GLN A 556 3.86 7.73 2.81
CA GLN A 556 4.56 6.60 2.19
C GLN A 556 5.10 5.63 3.24
N THR A 557 5.79 6.13 4.27
CA THR A 557 6.31 5.31 5.38
C THR A 557 5.18 4.52 6.07
N ARG A 558 4.02 5.15 6.24
CA ARG A 558 2.83 4.48 6.82
C ARG A 558 2.33 3.33 5.93
N LEU A 559 2.28 3.53 4.61
CA LEU A 559 1.87 2.48 3.67
C LEU A 559 2.89 1.32 3.61
N GLU A 560 4.19 1.64 3.64
CA GLU A 560 5.27 0.66 3.68
C GLU A 560 5.25 -0.19 4.94
N HIS A 561 4.98 0.42 6.10
CA HIS A 561 4.74 -0.30 7.35
C HIS A 561 3.55 -1.27 7.23
N GLN A 562 2.40 -0.80 6.73
CA GLN A 562 1.24 -1.67 6.50
C GLN A 562 1.54 -2.80 5.53
N ALA A 563 2.24 -2.52 4.43
CA ALA A 563 2.68 -3.52 3.47
C ALA A 563 3.62 -4.55 4.12
N ALA A 564 4.56 -4.12 4.96
CA ALA A 564 5.46 -5.02 5.68
C ALA A 564 4.70 -5.97 6.63
N LEU A 565 3.68 -5.47 7.34
CA LEU A 565 2.82 -6.29 8.19
C LEU A 565 2.05 -7.35 7.40
N ILE A 566 1.45 -6.96 6.26
CA ILE A 566 0.71 -7.89 5.40
C ILE A 566 1.66 -8.95 4.82
N ARG A 567 2.87 -8.56 4.39
CA ARG A 567 3.89 -9.49 3.89
C ARG A 567 4.31 -10.51 4.95
N ALA A 568 4.29 -10.10 6.22
CA ALA A 568 4.57 -10.98 7.36
C ALA A 568 3.36 -11.84 7.80
N GLY A 569 2.23 -11.79 7.07
CA GLY A 569 1.00 -12.52 7.38
C GLY A 569 0.15 -11.88 8.49
N GLY A 570 0.48 -10.64 8.89
CA GLY A 570 -0.28 -9.87 9.87
C GLY A 570 -1.39 -9.03 9.24
N ARG A 571 -2.22 -8.42 10.09
CA ARG A 571 -3.17 -7.38 9.66
C ARG A 571 -2.46 -6.03 9.60
N PRO A 572 -2.79 -5.15 8.63
CA PRO A 572 -2.26 -3.80 8.61
C PRO A 572 -2.70 -3.03 9.87
N ASP A 573 -1.83 -2.18 10.40
CA ASP A 573 -2.12 -1.28 11.52
C ASP A 573 -1.44 0.10 11.31
N ASN A 574 -1.54 0.98 12.30
CA ASN A 574 -0.88 2.30 12.26
C ASN A 574 0.31 2.42 13.22
N PHE A 575 0.68 1.35 13.94
CA PHE A 575 1.61 1.40 15.07
C PHE A 575 2.98 0.84 14.68
N MET A 576 3.90 1.73 14.28
CA MET A 576 5.22 1.36 13.79
C MET A 576 6.29 1.46 14.88
N SER A 577 7.12 0.43 15.04
CA SER A 577 8.31 0.56 15.89
C SER A 577 9.40 1.32 15.12
N PRO A 578 10.02 2.37 15.68
CA PRO A 578 11.10 3.08 14.99
C PRO A 578 12.28 2.19 14.62
N ASN A 579 12.51 1.10 15.36
CA ASN A 579 13.66 0.22 15.20
C ASN A 579 13.61 -0.64 13.92
N VAL A 580 12.47 -0.67 13.22
CA VAL A 580 12.37 -1.35 11.92
C VAL A 580 13.01 -0.54 10.79
N LEU A 581 13.26 0.76 11.03
CA LEU A 581 13.87 1.67 10.08
C LEU A 581 15.38 1.78 10.34
N SER A 582 16.17 1.91 9.27
CA SER A 582 17.59 2.27 9.36
C SER A 582 17.78 3.63 10.05
N GLU A 583 19.01 3.93 10.49
CA GLU A 583 19.31 5.25 11.05
C GLU A 583 19.04 6.39 10.06
N PHE A 584 19.34 6.17 8.79
CA PHE A 584 19.09 7.12 7.72
C PHE A 584 17.59 7.42 7.57
N GLU A 585 16.76 6.39 7.44
CA GLU A 585 15.30 6.53 7.31
C GLU A 585 14.67 7.15 8.56
N ARG A 586 15.15 6.76 9.76
CA ARG A 586 14.72 7.38 11.02
C ARG A 586 15.02 8.88 11.05
N SER A 587 16.18 9.31 10.53
CA SER A 587 16.51 10.73 10.47
C SER A 587 15.56 11.49 9.54
N HIS A 588 15.32 10.98 8.33
CA HIS A 588 14.45 11.63 7.35
C HIS A 588 13.01 11.74 7.86
N LEU A 589 12.48 10.67 8.44
CA LEU A 589 11.12 10.68 9.00
C LEU A 589 11.00 11.67 10.16
N ARG A 590 12.02 11.76 11.01
CA ARG A 590 12.08 12.76 12.08
C ARG A 590 12.12 14.18 11.53
N ASP A 591 12.95 14.44 10.52
CA ASP A 591 13.09 15.77 9.93
C ASP A 591 11.76 16.21 9.28
N ALA A 592 11.04 15.29 8.63
CA ALA A 592 9.67 15.54 8.18
C ALA A 592 8.73 15.92 9.33
N PHE A 593 8.77 15.22 10.47
CA PHE A 593 7.96 15.63 11.64
C PHE A 593 8.36 17.01 12.21
N VAL A 594 9.64 17.39 12.11
CA VAL A 594 10.10 18.73 12.50
C VAL A 594 9.53 19.80 11.57
N VAL A 595 9.45 19.53 10.26
CA VAL A 595 8.76 20.40 9.30
C VAL A 595 7.30 20.58 9.71
N VAL A 596 6.56 19.49 9.95
CA VAL A 596 5.15 19.55 10.38
C VAL A 596 5.00 20.40 11.65
N ARG A 597 5.87 20.22 12.64
CA ARG A 597 5.86 21.03 13.87
C ARG A 597 6.11 22.52 13.62
N THR A 598 7.03 22.80 12.70
CA THR A 598 7.38 24.17 12.31
C THR A 598 6.17 24.84 11.65
N MET A 599 5.48 24.12 10.76
CA MET A 599 4.28 24.60 10.10
C MET A 599 3.11 24.81 11.08
N GLN A 600 2.92 23.92 12.07
CA GLN A 600 1.97 24.14 13.17
C GLN A 600 2.26 25.43 13.95
N SER A 601 3.54 25.70 14.23
CA SER A 601 3.96 26.95 14.90
C SER A 601 3.70 28.18 14.02
N ALA A 602 4.01 28.11 12.73
CA ALA A 602 3.83 29.21 11.78
C ALA A 602 2.36 29.62 11.61
N VAL A 603 1.44 28.64 11.51
CA VAL A 603 -0.01 28.91 11.41
C VAL A 603 -0.56 29.63 12.65
N THR A 604 0.06 29.41 13.80
CA THR A 604 -0.26 30.06 15.08
C THR A 604 0.27 31.50 15.14
N GLN A 605 1.50 31.72 14.66
CA GLN A 605 2.19 33.02 14.72
C GLN A 605 1.73 34.02 13.64
N GLY A 606 1.12 33.55 12.55
CA GLY A 606 0.58 34.39 11.47
C GLY A 606 -0.51 35.41 11.86
N ARG A 607 -0.81 35.58 13.15
CA ARG A 607 -1.62 36.68 13.71
C ARG A 607 -0.81 37.92 14.11
N GLY A 608 0.53 37.86 14.10
CA GLY A 608 1.39 38.92 14.64
C GLY A 608 1.88 39.99 13.66
N VAL A 609 1.60 39.86 12.35
CA VAL A 609 2.14 40.78 11.32
C VAL A 609 1.03 41.35 10.44
N ILE A 610 -0.02 41.87 11.06
CA ILE A 610 -0.85 42.95 10.50
C ILE A 610 -1.29 43.79 11.71
N GLY A 611 -0.43 44.75 12.06
CA GLY A 611 -0.69 45.82 13.01
C GLY A 611 -0.24 47.12 12.38
#